data_AF-A0A2V6W8X0-F1
#
_entry.id   AF-A0A2V6W8X0-F1
#
_cell.length_a   1.000
_cell.length_b   1.000
_cell.length_c   1.000
_cell.angle_alpha   90.00
_cell.angle_beta   90.00
_cell.angle_gamma   90.00
#
_symmetry.space_group_name_H-M   'P 1'
#
loop_
_entity.id
_entity.type
_entity.pdbx_description
1 polymer ?
#
loop_
_entity_poly.entity_id
_entity_poly.type
_entity_poly.pdbx_seq_one_letter_code
_entity_poly.pdbx_strand_id
1 'polypeptide(L)' 'MDLSTSVDFWSELDADVLRCLVERHGEMTPAEIGRDLGISEGAVCSILGMLVEAGRVRICSVEGIV' A
#
# COMPACT_ATOMS: atom_id res chain seq x y z
N MET A 1 -3.21 -23.10 8.90
CA MET A 1 -3.43 -22.10 7.85
C MET A 1 -2.70 -22.56 6.62
N ASP A 2 -3.40 -22.65 5.48
CA ASP A 2 -2.80 -22.99 4.20
C ASP A 2 -2.01 -21.76 3.68
N LEU A 3 -0.77 -21.98 3.25
CA LEU A 3 0.09 -20.91 2.72
C LEU A 3 -0.52 -20.28 1.45
N SER A 4 -1.25 -21.05 0.63
CA SER A 4 -1.98 -20.56 -0.55
C SER A 4 -2.93 -19.44 -0.15
N THR A 5 -3.80 -19.68 0.85
CA THR A 5 -4.78 -18.68 1.29
C THR A 5 -4.15 -17.41 1.86
N SER A 6 -2.94 -17.49 2.43
CA SER A 6 -2.23 -16.32 2.92
C SER A 6 -1.57 -15.53 1.79
N VAL A 7 -0.96 -16.20 0.80
CA VAL A 7 -0.34 -15.56 -0.36
C VAL A 7 -1.38 -14.86 -1.22
N ASP A 8 -2.55 -15.48 -1.39
CA ASP A 8 -3.68 -14.90 -2.13
C ASP A 8 -4.19 -13.62 -1.44
N PHE A 9 -4.37 -13.66 -0.11
CA PHE A 9 -4.77 -12.49 0.67
C PHE A 9 -3.78 -11.31 0.56
N TRP A 10 -2.48 -11.59 0.65
CA TRP A 10 -1.45 -10.55 0.50
C TRP A 10 -1.39 -9.99 -0.92
N SER A 11 -1.62 -10.83 -1.94
CA SER A 11 -1.66 -10.40 -3.34
C SER A 11 -2.88 -9.53 -3.65
N GLU A 12 -4.04 -9.86 -3.06
CA GLU A 12 -5.25 -9.04 -3.14
C GLU A 12 -5.04 -7.67 -2.50
N LEU A 13 -4.41 -7.63 -1.32
CA LEU A 13 -4.15 -6.39 -0.61
C LEU A 13 -3.17 -5.46 -1.35
N ASP A 14 -2.13 -6.03 -1.97
CA ASP A 14 -1.22 -5.30 -2.87
C ASP A 14 -1.98 -4.67 -4.04
N ALA A 15 -2.91 -5.43 -4.65
CA ALA A 15 -3.70 -4.97 -5.77
C ALA A 15 -4.63 -3.83 -5.37
N ASP A 16 -5.22 -3.89 -4.17
CA ASP A 16 -6.07 -2.83 -3.63
C ASP A 16 -5.31 -1.53 -3.36
N VAL A 17 -4.10 -1.61 -2.79
CA VAL A 17 -3.24 -0.42 -2.60
C VAL A 17 -2.90 0.22 -3.94
N LEU A 18 -2.54 -0.57 -4.96
CA LEU A 18 -2.26 -0.05 -6.30
C LEU A 18 -3.49 0.56 -6.95
N ARG A 19 -4.66 -0.05 -6.75
CA ARG A 19 -5.93 0.47 -7.26
C ARG A 19 -6.24 1.83 -6.67
N CYS A 20 -6.06 2.04 -5.36
CA CYS A 20 -6.17 3.37 -4.74
C CYS A 20 -5.26 4.41 -5.41
N LEU A 21 -4.00 4.05 -5.67
CA LEU A 21 -3.01 4.94 -6.30
C LEU A 21 -3.34 5.26 -7.77
N VAL A 22 -4.00 4.36 -8.49
CA VAL A 22 -4.37 4.55 -9.91
C VAL A 22 -5.70 5.29 -10.05
N GLU A 23 -6.70 4.94 -9.24
CA GLU A 23 -8.06 5.48 -9.33
C GLU A 23 -8.14 6.93 -8.83
N ARG A 24 -7.31 7.29 -7.85
CA ARG A 24 -7.28 8.65 -7.30
C ARG A 24 -6.19 9.46 -7.98
N HIS A 25 -6.59 10.46 -8.77
CA HIS A 25 -5.67 11.44 -9.33
C HIS A 25 -5.16 12.37 -8.21
N GLY A 26 -3.92 12.19 -7.75
CA GLY A 26 -3.27 13.08 -6.78
C GLY A 26 -2.27 12.36 -5.87
N GLU A 27 -1.57 13.14 -5.04
CA GLU A 27 -0.76 12.58 -3.95
C GLU A 27 -1.69 11.99 -2.88
N MET A 28 -1.32 10.86 -2.29
CA MET A 28 -2.03 10.23 -1.18
C MET A 28 -1.06 9.92 -0.05
N THR A 29 -1.48 10.20 1.18
CA THR A 29 -0.74 9.79 2.37
C THR A 29 -1.04 8.32 2.72
N PRO A 30 -0.11 7.59 3.37
CA PRO A 30 -0.37 6.23 3.84
C PRO A 30 -1.62 6.11 4.74
N ALA A 31 -1.90 7.15 5.54
CA ALA A 31 -3.09 7.20 6.40
C ALA A 31 -4.40 7.26 5.61
N GLU A 32 -4.44 8.00 4.49
CA GLU A 32 -5.61 8.07 3.62
C GLU A 32 -5.88 6.74 2.92
N ILE A 33 -4.83 6.10 2.40
CA ILE A 33 -4.93 4.76 1.79
C ILE A 33 -5.43 3.75 2.83
N GLY A 34 -4.91 3.79 4.06
CA GLY A 34 -5.34 2.88 5.13
C GLY A 34 -6.81 3.07 5.50
N ARG A 35 -7.28 4.32 5.52
CA ARG A 35 -8.70 4.64 5.75
C ARG A 35 -9.60 4.08 4.64
N ASP A 36 -9.20 4.22 3.37
CA ASP A 36 -9.97 3.74 2.22
C ASP A 36 -10.05 2.21 2.19
N LEU A 37 -8.97 1.52 2.61
CA LEU A 37 -8.86 0.06 2.59
C LEU A 37 -9.24 -0.63 3.92
N GLY A 38 -9.51 0.13 4.98
CA GLY A 38 -9.83 -0.41 6.30
C GLY A 38 -8.66 -1.09 7.01
N ILE A 39 -7.42 -0.69 6.71
CA ILE A 39 -6.18 -1.22 7.31
C ILE A 39 -5.39 -0.13 8.04
N SER A 40 -4.47 -0.52 8.91
CA SER A 40 -3.63 0.44 9.62
C SER A 40 -2.64 1.14 8.70
N GLU A 41 -2.28 2.38 9.03
CA GLU A 41 -1.25 3.13 8.32
C GLU A 41 0.09 2.38 8.26
N GLY A 42 0.49 1.71 9.34
CA GLY A 42 1.71 0.89 9.37
C GLY A 42 1.67 -0.30 8.40
N ALA A 43 0.51 -0.92 8.20
CA ALA A 43 0.34 -1.97 7.19
C ALA A 43 0.51 -1.40 5.77
N VAL A 44 -0.08 -0.23 5.49
CA VAL A 44 0.12 0.47 4.21
C VAL A 44 1.59 0.79 3.98
N CYS A 45 2.29 1.36 4.96
CA CYS A 45 3.72 1.67 4.84
C CYS A 45 4.56 0.42 4.52
N SER A 46 4.23 -0.71 5.13
CA SER A 46 4.92 -1.99 4.87
C SER A 46 4.69 -2.47 3.43
N ILE A 47 3.44 -2.41 2.94
CA ILE A 47 3.07 -2.79 1.58
C ILE A 47 3.73 -1.85 0.57
N LEU A 48 3.67 -0.54 0.79
CA LEU A 48 4.32 0.45 -0.07
C LEU A 48 5.83 0.19 -0.16
N GLY A 49 6.48 -0.14 0.96
CA GLY A 49 7.90 -0.54 0.97
C GLY A 49 8.16 -1.75 0.05
N MET A 50 7.36 -2.80 0.18
CA MET A 50 7.47 -3.99 -0.69
C MET A 50 7.21 -3.66 -2.17
N LEU A 51 6.22 -2.83 -2.46
CA LEU A 51 5.90 -2.42 -3.84
C LEU A 51 7.01 -1.57 -4.46
N VAL A 52 7.71 -0.75 -3.67
CA VAL A 52 8.89 0.00 -4.10
C VAL A 52 10.03 -0.96 -4.44
N GLU A 53 10.32 -1.92 -3.57
CA GLU A 53 11.36 -2.94 -3.82
C GLU A 53 11.05 -3.76 -5.08
N ALA A 54 9.77 -4.06 -5.33
CA ALA A 54 9.30 -4.75 -6.53
C ALA A 54 9.24 -3.86 -7.79
N GLY A 55 9.56 -2.57 -7.69
CA GLY A 55 9.52 -1.62 -8.80
C GLY A 55 8.12 -1.28 -9.31
N ARG A 56 7.08 -1.52 -8.49
CA ARG A 56 5.66 -1.32 -8.85
C ARG A 56 5.16 0.09 -8.51
N VAL A 57 5.80 0.79 -7.59
CA VAL A 57 5.54 2.19 -7.24
C VAL A 57 6.85 2.95 -7.05
N ARG A 58 6.78 4.29 -7.07
CA ARG A 58 7.93 5.18 -6.81
C ARG A 58 7.60 6.15 -5.68
N ILE A 59 8.51 6.29 -4.72
CA ILE A 59 8.45 7.36 -3.72
C ILE A 59 8.90 8.67 -4.39
N CYS A 60 7.99 9.64 -4.47
CA CYS A 60 8.25 10.96 -5.06
C CYS A 60 8.33 12.07 -4.00
N SER A 61 7.69 11.89 -2.84
CA SER A 61 7.65 12.85 -1.75
C SER A 61 7.95 12.15 -0.43
N VAL A 62 8.71 12.82 0.44
CA VAL A 62 9.02 12.40 1.80
C VAL A 62 9.06 13.64 2.69
N GLU A 63 8.52 13.54 3.90
CA GLU A 63 8.56 14.63 4.88
C GLU A 63 9.20 14.16 6.19
N GLY A 64 9.84 15.10 6.90
CA GLY A 64 10.36 14.84 8.23
C GLY A 64 9.30 15.14 9.29
N ILE A 65 8.99 14.17 10.14
CA ILE A 65 8.11 14.35 11.29
C ILE A 65 9.02 14.66 12.49
N VAL A 66 9.14 15.93 12.86
CA VAL A 66 9.93 16.42 14.01
C VAL A 66 9.10 16.62 15.25
#